data_AF-A0A9D8A0Q7-F1
#
_entry.id   AF-A0A9D8A0Q7-F1
#
_cell.length_a   1.000
_cell.length_b   1.000
_cell.length_c   1.000
_cell.angle_alpha   90.00
_cell.angle_beta   90.00
_cell.angle_gamma   90.00
#
_symmetry.space_group_name_H-M   'P 1'
#
loop_
_entity.id
_entity.type
_entity.pdbx_description
1 polymer ?
#
loop_
_entity_poly.entity_id
_entity_poly.type
_entity_poly.pdbx_seq_one_letter_code
_entity_poly.pdbx_strand_id
1 'polypeptide(L)'
;MKLTENKKRDAIKLIEAGKPLPDKYRFLLFEEDREVELIWNGKTSEISNVVLPFQIIEQVDEPRSEETRKKKEQVEQMMLFDVDHRGRQLKGWTNKLIWGDNKLILSSLKNGPLREEIEKEGGIKLIYIDPPFDVGADFSMDIEIGENTFTKKPNILEELAYRDTWGKGADSFIAMIYERMVLMRDL
;
A
#
# COMPACT_ATOMS: atom_id res chain seq x y z
N MET A 1 0.27 6.50 -35.88
CA MET A 1 -0.61 5.35 -36.27
C MET A 1 -0.26 4.82 -37.67
N LYS A 2 0.38 3.64 -37.77
CA LYS A 2 0.86 3.04 -39.05
C LYS A 2 -0.09 1.93 -39.57
N LEU A 3 -1.36 2.26 -39.85
CA LEU A 3 -2.34 1.30 -40.36
C LEU A 3 -2.71 1.58 -41.81
N THR A 4 -2.61 0.55 -42.66
CA THR A 4 -3.17 0.58 -44.03
C THR A 4 -4.70 0.57 -43.99
N GLU A 5 -5.34 1.14 -45.01
CA GLU A 5 -6.81 1.26 -45.06
C GLU A 5 -7.56 -0.07 -44.92
N ASN A 6 -7.01 -1.15 -45.49
CA ASN A 6 -7.58 -2.50 -45.31
C ASN A 6 -7.55 -2.94 -43.84
N LYS A 7 -6.43 -2.69 -43.14
CA LYS A 7 -6.29 -3.06 -41.72
C LYS A 7 -7.23 -2.23 -40.84
N LYS A 8 -7.46 -0.95 -41.16
CA LYS A 8 -8.45 -0.12 -40.46
C LYS A 8 -9.87 -0.69 -40.61
N ARG A 9 -10.27 -1.03 -41.84
CA ARG A 9 -11.59 -1.61 -42.12
C ARG A 9 -11.80 -2.94 -41.38
N ASP A 10 -10.80 -3.79 -41.34
CA ASP A 10 -10.88 -5.08 -40.63
C ASP A 10 -10.98 -4.90 -39.11
N ALA A 11 -10.24 -3.94 -38.52
CA ALA A 11 -10.33 -3.62 -37.11
C ALA A 11 -11.73 -3.09 -36.74
N ILE A 12 -12.27 -2.17 -37.54
CA ILE A 12 -13.61 -1.61 -37.33
C ILE A 12 -14.68 -2.70 -37.36
N LYS A 13 -14.64 -3.61 -38.34
CA LYS A 13 -15.57 -4.75 -38.41
C LYS A 13 -15.54 -5.64 -37.16
N LEU A 14 -14.35 -5.87 -36.60
CA LEU A 14 -14.20 -6.68 -35.40
C LEU A 14 -14.80 -5.97 -34.17
N ILE A 15 -14.56 -4.67 -34.05
CA ILE A 15 -15.12 -3.83 -32.96
C ILE A 15 -16.65 -3.78 -33.07
N GLU A 16 -17.20 -3.53 -34.25
CA GLU A 16 -18.66 -3.51 -34.49
C GLU A 16 -19.32 -4.86 -34.22
N ALA A 17 -18.61 -5.96 -34.49
CA ALA A 17 -19.07 -7.31 -34.18
C ALA A 17 -18.88 -7.70 -32.69
N GLY A 18 -18.37 -6.80 -31.84
CA GLY A 18 -18.08 -7.07 -30.43
C GLY A 18 -16.99 -8.14 -30.22
N LYS A 19 -16.14 -8.38 -31.22
CA LYS A 19 -15.07 -9.39 -31.15
C LYS A 19 -13.76 -8.75 -30.69
N PRO A 20 -12.94 -9.46 -29.92
CA PRO A 20 -11.63 -8.96 -29.51
C PRO A 20 -10.74 -8.72 -30.73
N LEU A 21 -9.93 -7.66 -30.67
CA LEU A 21 -8.94 -7.37 -31.70
C LEU A 21 -7.76 -8.35 -31.57
N PRO A 22 -7.27 -8.94 -32.68
CA PRO A 22 -6.06 -9.75 -32.67
C PRO A 22 -4.82 -8.96 -32.23
N ASP A 23 -3.88 -9.61 -31.56
CA ASP A 23 -2.67 -9.00 -30.97
C ASP A 23 -1.84 -8.17 -31.97
N LYS A 24 -1.85 -8.54 -33.25
CA LYS A 24 -1.19 -7.77 -34.33
C LYS A 24 -1.61 -6.30 -34.39
N TYR A 25 -2.82 -5.97 -33.93
CA TYR A 25 -3.33 -4.60 -33.91
C TYR A 25 -2.79 -3.78 -32.73
N ARG A 26 -2.36 -4.42 -31.62
CA ARG A 26 -1.71 -3.74 -30.48
C ARG A 26 -0.50 -2.93 -30.97
N PHE A 27 0.37 -3.55 -31.77
CA PHE A 27 1.58 -2.91 -32.33
C PHE A 27 1.31 -1.84 -33.41
N LEU A 28 0.11 -1.84 -34.00
CA LEU A 28 -0.21 -0.96 -35.13
C LEU A 28 -1.04 0.26 -34.70
N LEU A 29 -1.79 0.11 -33.61
CA LEU A 29 -2.64 1.14 -33.00
C LEU A 29 -1.86 2.01 -32.01
N PHE A 30 -0.93 1.42 -31.25
CA PHE A 30 -0.16 2.10 -30.21
C PHE A 30 1.30 2.26 -30.67
N GLU A 31 1.86 3.47 -30.52
CA GLU A 31 3.19 3.85 -31.02
C GLU A 31 4.36 3.37 -30.16
N GLU A 32 4.10 2.74 -29.02
CA GLU A 32 5.14 2.30 -28.10
C GLU A 32 5.86 1.05 -28.64
N ASP A 33 7.08 1.28 -29.13
CA ASP A 33 8.03 0.26 -29.56
C ASP A 33 8.47 -0.59 -28.36
N ARG A 34 8.29 -1.91 -28.47
CA ARG A 34 8.88 -2.99 -27.66
C ARG A 34 9.42 -2.57 -26.28
N GLU A 35 8.55 -2.58 -25.28
CA GLU A 35 8.99 -2.91 -23.93
C GLU A 35 8.68 -4.39 -23.66
N VAL A 36 9.59 -5.06 -22.96
CA VAL A 36 9.31 -6.36 -22.35
C VAL A 36 8.31 -6.10 -21.24
N GLU A 37 7.05 -6.41 -21.48
CA GLU A 37 5.96 -6.14 -20.55
C GLU A 37 5.58 -7.41 -19.80
N LEU A 38 5.50 -7.33 -18.47
CA LEU A 38 4.86 -8.35 -17.66
C LEU A 38 3.33 -8.16 -17.74
N ILE A 39 2.62 -9.13 -18.28
CA ILE A 39 1.16 -9.14 -18.41
C ILE A 39 0.59 -10.22 -17.48
N TRP A 40 -0.48 -9.87 -16.76
CA TRP A 40 -1.23 -10.79 -15.89
C TRP A 40 -2.74 -10.55 -16.08
N ASN A 41 -3.56 -11.54 -15.69
CA ASN A 41 -5.01 -11.39 -15.81
C ASN A 41 -5.53 -10.28 -14.91
N GLY A 42 -6.31 -9.36 -15.47
CA GLY A 42 -6.85 -8.21 -14.74
C GLY A 42 -5.84 -7.08 -14.51
N LYS A 43 -4.69 -7.09 -15.20
CA LYS A 43 -3.78 -5.93 -15.22
C LYS A 43 -4.55 -4.68 -15.65
N THR A 44 -4.54 -3.66 -14.79
CA THR A 44 -5.17 -2.36 -15.03
C THR A 44 -4.23 -1.24 -14.61
N SER A 45 -4.32 -0.11 -15.30
CA SER A 45 -3.67 1.15 -14.91
C SER A 45 -4.53 1.99 -13.98
N GLU A 46 -5.76 1.55 -13.69
CA GLU A 46 -6.64 2.22 -12.74
C GLU A 46 -6.10 2.01 -11.33
N ILE A 47 -5.88 3.11 -10.61
CA ILE A 47 -5.37 3.13 -9.24
C ILE A 47 -6.44 3.72 -8.34
N SER A 48 -6.62 3.15 -7.15
CA SER A 48 -7.53 3.68 -6.14
C SER A 48 -7.24 5.16 -5.83
N ASN A 49 -8.27 5.99 -5.93
CA ASN A 49 -8.28 7.41 -5.56
C ASN A 49 -9.26 7.68 -4.40
N VAL A 50 -9.30 6.77 -3.43
CA VAL A 50 -10.21 6.87 -2.29
C VAL A 50 -9.52 7.68 -1.19
N VAL A 51 -10.21 8.70 -0.69
CA VAL A 51 -9.75 9.52 0.44
C VAL A 51 -10.62 9.20 1.66
N LEU A 52 -10.00 8.60 2.67
CA LEU A 52 -10.62 8.32 3.96
C LEU A 52 -10.09 9.29 5.03
N PRO A 53 -10.95 9.72 5.98
CA PRO A 53 -10.50 10.52 7.10
C PRO A 53 -9.65 9.69 8.07
N PHE A 54 -8.57 10.28 8.59
CA PHE A 54 -7.78 9.67 9.66
C PHE A 54 -8.38 10.04 11.02
N GLN A 55 -8.72 9.01 11.81
CA GLN A 55 -9.15 9.18 13.19
C GLN A 55 -7.99 8.88 14.13
N ILE A 56 -7.68 9.81 15.03
CA ILE A 56 -6.66 9.61 16.07
C ILE A 56 -7.31 8.87 17.24
N ILE A 57 -6.83 7.67 17.53
CA ILE A 57 -7.30 6.85 18.65
C ILE A 57 -6.48 7.14 19.91
N GLU A 58 -5.16 7.16 19.77
CA GLU A 58 -4.20 7.35 20.86
C GLU A 58 -3.07 8.27 20.41
N GLN A 59 -2.58 9.08 21.33
CA GLN A 59 -1.37 9.89 21.17
C GLN A 59 -0.43 9.56 22.33
N VAL A 60 0.77 9.09 22.01
CA VAL A 60 1.81 8.78 22.97
C VAL A 60 2.85 9.88 22.91
N ASP A 61 2.97 10.67 23.97
CA ASP A 61 3.95 11.76 24.07
C ASP A 61 5.23 11.29 24.78
N GLU A 62 6.36 11.93 24.46
CA GLU A 62 7.63 11.61 25.12
C GLU A 62 7.59 11.93 26.63
N PRO A 63 8.24 11.09 27.46
CA PRO A 63 8.39 11.39 28.88
C PRO A 63 9.22 12.67 29.04
N ARG A 64 8.65 13.66 29.76
CA ARG A 64 9.31 14.95 29.99
C ARG A 64 10.66 14.77 30.66
N SER A 65 11.67 15.53 30.21
CA SER A 65 12.96 15.60 30.89
C SER A 65 12.83 16.24 32.28
N GLU A 66 13.67 15.82 33.23
CA GLU A 66 13.74 16.32 34.62
C GLU A 66 13.95 17.85 34.68
N GLU A 67 14.70 18.42 33.74
CA GLU A 67 14.95 19.87 33.67
C GLU A 67 13.68 20.66 33.30
N THR A 68 12.84 20.10 32.43
CA THR A 68 11.55 20.69 32.05
C THR A 68 10.52 20.59 33.18
N ARG A 69 10.60 19.55 34.03
CA ARG A 69 9.80 19.46 35.27
C ARG A 69 10.14 20.59 36.25
N LYS A 70 11.43 20.83 36.52
CA LYS A 70 11.87 21.88 37.45
C LYS A 70 11.52 23.30 36.98
N LYS A 71 11.57 23.57 35.68
CA LYS A 71 11.10 24.85 35.11
C LYS A 71 9.59 25.04 35.21
N LYS A 72 8.81 23.95 35.22
CA LYS A 72 7.35 24.02 35.38
C LYS A 72 6.93 24.30 36.82
N GLU A 73 7.61 23.75 37.83
CA GLU A 73 7.30 24.05 39.24
C GLU A 73 7.42 25.56 39.57
N GLN A 74 8.32 26.29 38.90
CA GLN A 74 8.44 27.75 39.04
C GLN A 74 7.40 28.54 38.24
N VAL A 75 6.85 27.98 37.15
CA VAL A 75 5.95 28.67 36.21
C VAL A 75 4.47 28.31 36.46
N GLU A 76 4.19 27.17 37.09
CA GLU A 76 2.83 26.71 37.46
C GLU A 76 2.11 27.64 38.45
N GLN A 77 2.85 28.50 39.18
CA GLN A 77 2.22 29.55 40.01
C GLN A 77 1.58 30.70 39.20
N MET A 78 1.87 30.85 37.90
CA MET A 78 1.37 31.99 37.09
C MET A 78 0.38 31.65 35.97
N MET A 79 0.19 30.38 35.60
CA MET A 79 -0.55 30.00 34.37
C MET A 79 -1.76 29.09 34.62
N LEU A 80 -2.63 29.50 35.55
CA LEU A 80 -3.89 28.81 35.89
C LEU A 80 -4.92 28.73 34.75
N PHE A 81 -4.63 29.30 33.57
CA PHE A 81 -5.55 29.37 32.43
C PHE A 81 -5.06 28.70 31.14
N ASP A 82 -3.84 28.16 31.10
CA ASP A 82 -3.32 27.43 29.92
C ASP A 82 -3.39 25.91 30.18
N VAL A 83 -4.63 25.44 30.27
CA VAL A 83 -5.00 24.12 30.77
C VAL A 83 -5.02 23.11 29.63
N ASP A 84 -3.83 22.77 29.13
CA ASP A 84 -3.59 21.42 28.62
C ASP A 84 -2.35 20.80 29.28
N HIS A 85 -2.58 20.23 30.45
CA HIS A 85 -1.53 19.73 31.33
C HIS A 85 -0.80 18.49 30.80
N ARG A 86 -1.29 17.90 29.69
CA ARG A 86 -0.91 16.56 29.23
C ARG A 86 0.49 16.45 28.60
N GLY A 87 1.19 17.56 28.37
CA GLY A 87 2.51 17.48 27.73
C GLY A 87 2.46 17.02 26.28
N ARG A 88 1.28 17.15 25.67
CA ARG A 88 1.07 16.92 24.25
C ARG A 88 2.09 17.71 23.46
N GLN A 89 2.78 17.06 22.53
CA GLN A 89 3.44 17.81 21.47
C GLN A 89 2.32 18.47 20.64
N LEU A 90 1.97 19.70 21.00
CA LEU A 90 0.82 20.43 20.45
C LEU A 90 1.10 20.97 19.04
N LYS A 91 2.35 20.92 18.55
CA LYS A 91 2.78 21.56 17.30
C LYS A 91 3.83 20.72 16.57
N GLY A 92 3.75 20.75 15.23
CA GLY A 92 4.72 20.13 14.32
C GLY A 92 4.43 18.67 14.00
N TRP A 93 5.24 18.09 13.12
CA TRP A 93 5.15 16.69 12.72
C TRP A 93 5.42 15.74 13.89
N THR A 94 4.68 14.63 13.91
CA THR A 94 4.83 13.54 14.88
C THR A 94 4.87 12.21 14.15
N ASN A 95 5.52 11.21 14.74
CA ASN A 95 5.50 9.85 14.24
C ASN A 95 4.06 9.32 14.26
N LYS A 96 3.63 8.68 13.17
CA LYS A 96 2.26 8.17 13.03
C LYS A 96 2.29 6.66 12.85
N LEU A 97 1.54 5.95 13.68
CA LEU A 97 1.16 4.56 13.46
C LEU A 97 -0.28 4.54 12.93
N ILE A 98 -0.47 4.02 11.72
CA ILE A 98 -1.77 4.01 11.04
C ILE A 98 -2.21 2.55 10.90
N TRP A 99 -3.42 2.24 11.34
CA TRP A 99 -4.00 0.90 11.27
C TRP A 99 -5.15 0.85 10.25
N GLY A 100 -5.15 -0.16 9.38
CA GLY A 100 -6.17 -0.36 8.34
C GLY A 100 -5.61 -1.04 7.08
N ASP A 101 -6.43 -1.12 6.02
CA ASP A 101 -5.98 -1.61 4.71
C ASP A 101 -4.98 -0.62 4.11
N ASN A 102 -3.74 -1.09 3.92
CA ASN A 102 -2.64 -0.30 3.40
C ASN A 102 -2.93 0.33 2.03
N LYS A 103 -3.73 -0.28 1.14
CA LYS A 103 -4.10 0.34 -0.14
C LYS A 103 -4.89 1.63 0.08
N LEU A 104 -5.91 1.57 0.95
CA LEU A 104 -6.77 2.72 1.23
C LEU A 104 -6.03 3.80 2.00
N ILE A 105 -5.14 3.39 2.92
CA ILE A 105 -4.24 4.30 3.64
C ILE A 105 -3.34 5.02 2.65
N LEU A 106 -2.62 4.30 1.79
CA LEU A 106 -1.71 4.89 0.79
C LEU A 106 -2.46 5.84 -0.16
N SER A 107 -3.65 5.46 -0.61
CA SER A 107 -4.52 6.32 -1.43
C SER A 107 -4.92 7.60 -0.69
N SER A 108 -5.23 7.51 0.61
CA SER A 108 -5.59 8.66 1.44
C SER A 108 -4.39 9.53 1.82
N LEU A 109 -3.20 8.96 1.98
CA LEU A 109 -1.96 9.70 2.19
C LEU A 109 -1.55 10.48 0.93
N LYS A 110 -1.83 9.92 -0.25
CA LYS A 110 -1.54 10.54 -1.54
C LYS A 110 -2.51 11.67 -1.86
N ASN A 111 -3.81 11.41 -1.71
CA ASN A 111 -4.86 12.28 -2.22
C ASN A 111 -5.61 13.07 -1.13
N GLY A 112 -5.31 12.82 0.15
CA GLY A 112 -6.02 13.40 1.28
C GLY A 112 -5.26 14.50 2.03
N PRO A 113 -5.81 14.99 3.16
CA PRO A 113 -5.28 16.15 3.88
C PRO A 113 -3.86 15.99 4.40
N LEU A 114 -3.46 14.76 4.78
CA LEU A 114 -2.10 14.49 5.26
C LEU A 114 -1.04 14.68 4.17
N ARG A 115 -1.42 14.70 2.89
CA ARG A 115 -0.49 14.93 1.78
C ARG A 115 0.23 16.27 1.93
N GLU A 116 -0.52 17.34 2.20
CA GLU A 116 0.04 18.68 2.34
C GLU A 116 0.95 18.78 3.57
N GLU A 117 0.62 18.09 4.65
CA GLU A 117 1.46 18.04 5.85
C GLU A 117 2.79 17.33 5.56
N ILE A 118 2.74 16.18 4.86
CA ILE A 118 3.92 15.44 4.43
C ILE A 118 4.83 16.32 3.56
N GLU A 119 4.26 17.04 2.60
CA GLU A 119 5.03 17.92 1.71
C GLU A 119 5.64 19.12 2.45
N LYS A 120 4.90 19.73 3.39
CA LYS A 120 5.40 20.84 4.22
C LYS A 120 6.59 20.41 5.10
N GLU A 121 6.63 19.14 5.49
CA GLU A 121 7.71 18.54 6.30
C GLU A 121 8.83 17.92 5.45
N GLY A 122 8.83 18.17 4.14
CA GLY A 122 9.91 17.78 3.22
C GLY A 122 9.73 16.44 2.53
N GLY A 123 8.53 15.85 2.56
CA GLY A 123 8.15 14.66 1.81
C GLY A 123 8.67 13.34 2.37
N ILE A 124 8.28 12.23 1.74
CA ILE A 124 8.77 10.89 2.09
C ILE A 124 10.11 10.64 1.40
N LYS A 125 11.13 10.31 2.18
CA LYS A 125 12.49 10.05 1.67
C LYS A 125 12.82 8.58 1.45
N LEU A 126 12.18 7.70 2.22
CA LEU A 126 12.43 6.26 2.20
C LEU A 126 11.13 5.53 2.51
N ILE A 127 10.84 4.51 1.72
CA ILE A 127 9.77 3.56 1.97
C ILE A 127 10.44 2.18 2.08
N TYR A 128 10.23 1.53 3.21
CA TYR A 128 10.61 0.14 3.43
C TYR A 128 9.35 -0.68 3.63
N ILE A 129 9.27 -1.83 2.96
CA ILE A 129 8.20 -2.79 3.10
C ILE A 129 8.75 -4.20 3.10
N ASP A 130 8.02 -5.10 3.74
CA ASP A 130 8.25 -6.54 3.73
C ASP A 130 6.92 -7.23 3.39
N PRO A 131 6.53 -7.28 2.10
CA PRO A 131 5.26 -7.88 1.70
C PRO A 131 5.29 -9.41 1.92
N PRO A 132 4.12 -10.08 1.99
CA PRO A 132 4.08 -11.54 2.05
C PRO A 132 4.83 -12.14 0.85
N PHE A 133 5.53 -13.25 1.08
CA PHE A 133 6.29 -13.92 0.04
C PHE A 133 5.40 -14.97 -0.64
N ASP A 134 5.23 -14.87 -1.96
CA ASP A 134 4.52 -15.86 -2.78
C ASP A 134 5.40 -17.11 -3.02
N VAL A 135 5.71 -17.84 -1.94
CA VAL A 135 6.61 -19.00 -1.97
C VAL A 135 5.89 -20.30 -2.30
N GLY A 136 4.55 -20.30 -2.38
CA GLY A 136 3.73 -21.47 -2.68
C GLY A 136 3.98 -22.68 -1.77
N ALA A 137 4.64 -22.48 -0.63
CA ALA A 137 5.17 -23.55 0.19
C ALA A 137 4.11 -24.06 1.18
N ASP A 138 4.00 -25.38 1.26
CA ASP A 138 3.28 -26.04 2.34
C ASP A 138 4.18 -26.02 3.58
N PHE A 139 3.82 -25.20 4.57
CA PHE A 139 4.53 -25.09 5.86
C PHE A 139 4.03 -26.11 6.88
N SER A 140 3.25 -27.11 6.45
CA SER A 140 3.03 -28.28 7.28
C SER A 140 4.35 -29.03 7.45
N MET A 141 4.66 -29.36 8.69
CA MET A 141 5.87 -30.10 9.01
C MET A 141 5.51 -31.28 9.90
N ASP A 142 5.89 -32.47 9.47
CA ASP A 142 5.76 -33.66 10.29
C ASP A 142 6.86 -33.66 11.34
N ILE A 143 6.44 -33.69 12.61
CA ILE A 143 7.31 -33.74 13.78
C ILE A 143 7.17 -35.14 14.37
N GLU A 144 8.27 -35.89 14.41
CA GLU A 144 8.31 -37.17 15.10
C GLU A 144 8.44 -36.96 16.61
N ILE A 145 7.52 -37.54 17.38
CA ILE A 145 7.53 -37.52 18.84
C ILE A 145 7.45 -38.97 19.33
N GLY A 146 8.62 -39.58 19.57
CA GLY A 146 8.72 -40.99 19.93
C GLY A 146 8.30 -41.89 18.77
N GLU A 147 7.32 -42.77 18.97
CA GLU A 147 6.77 -43.65 17.92
C GLU A 147 5.60 -43.01 17.15
N ASN A 148 5.19 -41.77 17.49
CA ASN A 148 4.08 -41.09 16.84
C ASN A 148 4.55 -39.93 15.96
N THR A 149 3.86 -39.68 14.86
CA THR A 149 4.07 -38.51 14.00
C THR A 149 2.97 -37.49 14.24
N PHE A 150 3.33 -36.23 14.46
CA PHE A 150 2.42 -35.10 14.59
C PHE A 150 2.66 -34.09 13.46
N THR A 151 1.66 -33.87 12.61
CA THR A 151 1.72 -32.83 11.58
C THR A 151 1.41 -31.47 12.19
N LYS A 152 2.44 -30.62 12.32
CA LYS A 152 2.26 -29.21 12.70
C LYS A 152 1.58 -28.51 11.53
N LYS A 153 0.37 -28.00 11.74
CA LYS A 153 -0.30 -27.12 10.78
C LYS A 153 0.35 -25.72 10.80
N PRO A 154 0.35 -24.99 9.68
CA PRO A 154 0.78 -23.61 9.65
C PRO A 154 0.01 -22.79 10.69
N ASN A 155 0.70 -21.90 11.40
CA ASN A 155 0.02 -20.94 12.27
C ASN A 155 -0.61 -19.80 11.43
N ILE A 156 -1.52 -19.02 12.02
CA ILE A 156 -2.24 -17.94 11.32
C ILE A 156 -1.27 -16.89 10.73
N LEU A 157 -0.15 -16.64 11.40
CA LEU A 157 0.87 -15.70 10.93
C LEU A 157 1.57 -16.22 9.67
N GLU A 158 1.95 -17.50 9.66
CA GLU A 158 2.55 -18.22 8.52
C GLU A 158 1.56 -18.29 7.35
N GLU A 159 0.27 -18.50 7.64
CA GLU A 159 -0.76 -18.51 6.60
C GLU A 159 -0.94 -17.13 5.95
N LEU A 160 -0.92 -16.04 6.73
CA LEU A 160 -0.99 -14.67 6.20
C LEU A 160 0.30 -14.24 5.47
N ALA A 161 1.46 -14.72 5.92
CA ALA A 161 2.76 -14.34 5.36
C ALA A 161 3.10 -15.06 4.06
N TYR A 162 2.56 -16.27 3.85
CA TYR A 162 3.02 -17.12 2.74
C TYR A 162 1.92 -17.73 1.88
N ARG A 163 0.65 -17.60 2.25
CA ARG A 163 -0.46 -18.11 1.44
C ARG A 163 -1.09 -16.99 0.63
N ASP A 164 -1.33 -17.25 -0.65
CA ASP A 164 -2.18 -16.37 -1.47
C ASP A 164 -3.60 -16.35 -0.90
N THR A 165 -3.91 -15.29 -0.15
CA THR A 165 -5.27 -15.06 0.39
C THR A 165 -6.26 -14.60 -0.68
N TRP A 166 -5.80 -14.31 -1.90
CA TRP A 166 -6.61 -13.67 -2.96
C TRP A 166 -7.09 -14.65 -4.04
N GLY A 167 -6.69 -15.92 -3.97
CA GLY A 167 -7.33 -17.05 -4.63
C GLY A 167 -7.16 -17.12 -6.15
N LYS A 168 -6.26 -16.33 -6.75
CA LYS A 168 -5.94 -16.38 -8.19
C LYS A 168 -4.46 -16.65 -8.48
N GLY A 169 -3.69 -17.09 -7.48
CA GLY A 169 -2.27 -17.41 -7.61
C GLY A 169 -1.43 -16.15 -7.87
N ALA A 170 -0.39 -16.30 -8.70
CA ALA A 170 0.56 -15.23 -8.97
C ALA A 170 -0.09 -13.95 -9.53
N ASP A 171 -1.16 -14.06 -10.33
CA ASP A 171 -1.84 -12.90 -10.92
C ASP A 171 -2.48 -12.00 -9.84
N SER A 172 -3.07 -12.57 -8.79
CA SER A 172 -3.63 -11.79 -7.69
C SER A 172 -2.57 -11.15 -6.82
N PHE A 173 -1.46 -11.85 -6.58
CA PHE A 173 -0.32 -11.30 -5.85
C PHE A 173 0.27 -10.09 -6.58
N ILE A 174 0.54 -10.23 -7.88
CA ILE A 174 1.09 -9.14 -8.70
C ILE A 174 0.11 -7.95 -8.73
N ALA A 175 -1.19 -8.19 -8.91
CA ALA A 175 -2.19 -7.12 -8.87
C ALA A 175 -2.21 -6.39 -7.51
N MET A 176 -2.13 -7.13 -6.41
CA MET A 176 -2.12 -6.60 -5.04
C MET A 176 -0.90 -5.70 -4.79
N ILE A 177 0.29 -6.15 -5.20
CA ILE A 177 1.55 -5.43 -5.05
C ILE A 177 1.63 -4.23 -5.99
N TYR A 178 1.27 -4.40 -7.27
CA TYR A 178 1.39 -3.38 -8.30
C TYR A 178 0.68 -2.08 -7.91
N GLU A 179 -0.59 -2.17 -7.48
CA GLU A 179 -1.36 -0.99 -7.12
C GLU A 179 -0.72 -0.22 -5.94
N ARG A 180 -0.20 -0.95 -4.94
CA ARG A 180 0.49 -0.37 -3.79
C ARG A 180 1.80 0.30 -4.19
N MET A 181 2.56 -0.32 -5.09
CA MET A 181 3.82 0.27 -5.60
C MET A 181 3.57 1.58 -6.31
N VAL A 182 2.54 1.65 -7.15
CA VAL A 182 2.19 2.89 -7.85
C VAL A 182 1.77 3.98 -6.86
N LEU A 183 0.95 3.63 -5.86
CA LEU A 183 0.58 4.56 -4.80
C LEU A 183 1.80 5.06 -4.01
N MET A 184 2.69 4.15 -3.58
CA MET A 184 3.90 4.49 -2.82
C MET A 184 4.89 5.34 -3.61
N ARG A 185 5.03 5.10 -4.91
CA ARG A 185 5.90 5.90 -5.79
C ARG A 185 5.42 7.35 -5.90
N ASP A 186 4.11 7.55 -5.88
CA ASP A 186 3.49 8.86 -6.04
C ASP A 186 3.26 9.57 -4.68
N LEU A 187 3.76 9.00 -3.57
CA LEU A 187 3.81 9.62 -2.25
C LEU A 187 5.01 10.55 -2.06
#